data_AF-A0A179I2I0-F1
#
_entry.id   AF-A0A179I2I0-F1
#
_cell.length_a   1.000
_cell.length_b   1.000
_cell.length_c   1.000
_cell.angle_alpha   90.00
_cell.angle_beta   90.00
_cell.angle_gamma   90.00
#
_symmetry.space_group_name_H-M   'P 1'
#
loop_
_entity.id
_entity.type
_entity.pdbx_description
1 polymer ?
#
loop_
_entity_poly.entity_id
_entity_poly.type
_entity_poly.pdbx_seq_one_letter_code
_entity_poly.pdbx_strand_id
1 'polypeptide(L)'
;MEPKAGQLLTLLLVFVFALKSEGKNECQPTTWALTPGKRFATTPTGADLPQITYSHLIAEPEAGDVNCQGWMPTFDTTNYYSCKKLAVENDISVEDFFLFNPELKRDCSNIRPRTLYCVDGFIEPLRAWDGKCGPPNRNATCEGTDIECCNALTWTCGMTRLYEQYRFTDSQLSRDDCAPGVCYEGFCPGHKVWTTDGTCGWQNENRQCAGKWGDCCDNDGKCGTGEAFCGKEACQQGNCTFPIGPPPVIQPPYEPGVNGNSTDGTCGGENAMTCNLRWGSCCTKEGICSPYASDCGVGCQPDFGKCDTAILPEFHLKAAYHGDCTGDIHNNIAVNDGICIETDCKVASIDTAGAGKCPDGEIRLSYWEQPACTGKWYGYGYTSRNTCRKLWSDGWNFKSLYVSCAKPSDDCVSQGTCVADPEPAKGICVAPVDSDAAFQVKTRYHVDCTGDSNNSTTIKKSTGTCVNTSCAVGSLDTSGLGDCPAGQVRVSYWEQPDCAGQWYGYEYTSRDSCFRLWTDGWKFKSLYLSCASKSDDCVTKGTCKADPEPTKSIC
;
A
#
# COMPACT_ATOMS: atom_id res chain seq x y z
N MET A 1 6.80 45.05 73.55
CA MET A 1 7.32 43.67 73.46
C MET A 1 7.84 43.48 72.04
N GLU A 2 9.10 43.06 71.91
CA GLU A 2 9.68 42.52 70.66
C GLU A 2 9.09 41.12 70.35
N PRO A 3 9.28 40.50 69.15
CA PRO A 3 10.45 40.67 68.26
C PRO A 3 10.25 40.74 66.72
N LYS A 4 11.23 41.40 66.05
CA LYS A 4 12.02 41.02 64.82
C LYS A 4 11.28 40.48 63.56
N ALA A 5 11.66 40.78 62.30
CA ALA A 5 12.60 41.71 61.63
C ALA A 5 12.38 41.63 60.09
N GLY A 6 12.92 42.47 59.18
CA GLY A 6 13.70 43.72 59.36
C GLY A 6 14.54 44.26 58.17
N GLN A 7 14.33 43.88 56.90
CA GLN A 7 15.11 44.37 55.72
C GLN A 7 14.16 44.78 54.57
N LEU A 8 14.01 46.04 54.13
CA LEU A 8 14.91 47.17 53.82
C LEU A 8 15.41 47.18 52.36
N LEU A 9 14.88 48.18 51.64
CA LEU A 9 15.07 48.51 50.23
C LEU A 9 16.47 49.10 49.97
N THR A 10 17.17 48.65 48.92
CA THR A 10 18.36 49.34 48.39
C THR A 10 18.29 49.48 46.87
N LEU A 11 18.46 50.70 46.40
CA LEU A 11 18.40 51.11 44.99
C LEU A 11 19.74 50.84 44.29
N LEU A 12 19.78 50.32 43.05
CA LEU A 12 20.96 50.50 42.18
C LEU A 12 20.71 50.33 40.67
N LEU A 13 20.73 51.48 39.97
CA LEU A 13 21.20 51.74 38.60
C LEU A 13 20.82 50.79 37.43
N VAL A 14 19.91 51.29 36.59
CA VAL A 14 19.79 50.88 35.18
C VAL A 14 20.91 51.55 34.38
N PHE A 15 21.86 50.76 33.86
CA PHE A 15 22.81 51.21 32.84
C PHE A 15 22.30 50.84 31.44
N VAL A 16 21.89 51.85 30.68
CA VAL A 16 21.56 51.68 29.25
C VAL A 16 22.86 51.62 28.45
N PHE A 17 23.27 50.41 28.04
CA PHE A 17 24.24 50.23 26.98
C PHE A 17 23.52 50.01 25.65
N ALA A 18 23.48 51.07 24.83
CA ALA A 18 23.13 50.95 23.42
C ALA A 18 24.30 50.31 22.66
N LEU A 19 24.22 49.00 22.41
CA LEU A 19 25.05 48.32 21.42
C LEU A 19 24.17 47.87 20.26
N LYS A 20 24.56 48.31 19.06
CA LYS A 20 23.80 48.11 17.82
C LYS A 20 23.70 46.62 17.51
N SER A 21 22.50 46.13 17.19
CA SER A 21 22.35 44.88 16.44
C SER A 21 22.74 45.12 14.98
N GLU A 22 24.02 45.03 14.66
CA GLU A 22 24.45 44.81 13.28
C GLU A 22 24.14 43.36 12.92
N GLY A 23 23.06 43.17 12.16
CA GLY A 23 22.76 41.87 11.56
C GLY A 23 23.86 41.48 10.59
N LYS A 24 24.64 40.44 10.93
CA LYS A 24 25.53 39.77 9.99
C LYS A 24 24.95 38.42 9.61
N ASN A 25 24.48 38.36 8.36
CA ASN A 25 24.34 37.10 7.64
C ASN A 25 25.73 36.47 7.50
N GLU A 26 25.89 35.20 7.84
CA GLU A 26 26.96 34.37 7.28
C GLU A 26 26.66 32.88 7.51
N CYS A 27 26.09 32.23 6.48
CA CYS A 27 26.18 30.79 6.36
C CYS A 27 27.62 30.43 5.96
N GLN A 28 28.33 29.65 6.77
CA GLN A 28 29.55 28.95 6.37
C GLN A 28 29.59 27.53 6.98
N PRO A 29 30.06 26.52 6.23
CA PRO A 29 30.13 25.15 6.72
C PRO A 29 31.39 24.91 7.57
N THR A 30 31.25 24.30 8.74
CA THR A 30 32.39 23.91 9.58
C THR A 30 33.01 22.61 9.08
N THR A 31 34.12 22.70 8.34
CA THR A 31 34.93 21.52 7.98
C THR A 31 35.74 21.03 9.18
N TRP A 32 35.50 19.80 9.64
CA TRP A 32 36.34 19.17 10.65
C TRP A 32 37.62 18.61 10.00
N ALA A 33 38.78 19.12 10.43
CA ALA A 33 40.07 18.58 10.01
C ALA A 33 40.31 17.21 10.67
N LEU A 34 40.64 16.19 9.86
CA LEU A 34 41.00 14.87 10.34
C LEU A 34 42.37 14.89 11.01
N THR A 35 42.42 14.62 12.32
CA THR A 35 43.68 14.30 13.01
C THR A 35 44.02 12.82 12.78
N PRO A 36 45.17 12.47 12.17
CA PRO A 36 45.51 11.08 11.92
C PRO A 36 45.98 10.39 13.21
N GLY A 37 45.35 9.26 13.55
CA GLY A 37 45.92 8.31 14.51
C GLY A 37 45.04 7.92 15.70
N LYS A 38 44.00 7.12 15.44
CA LYS A 38 43.63 5.98 16.30
C LYS A 38 43.11 4.85 15.40
N ARG A 39 43.47 3.61 15.75
CA ARG A 39 43.33 2.44 14.88
C ARG A 39 41.85 2.03 14.75
N PHE A 40 41.47 1.57 13.56
CA PHE A 40 40.21 0.86 13.34
C PHE A 40 40.12 -0.34 14.29
N ALA A 41 39.03 -0.42 15.05
CA ALA A 41 38.61 -1.63 15.73
C ALA A 41 37.40 -2.18 14.96
N THR A 42 37.64 -3.29 14.25
CA THR A 42 36.67 -4.35 13.86
C THR A 42 35.26 -3.94 13.41
N THR A 43 34.99 -4.27 12.14
CA THR A 43 33.66 -4.50 11.56
C THR A 43 32.68 -5.15 12.56
N PRO A 44 31.46 -4.62 12.73
CA PRO A 44 30.39 -5.34 13.42
C PRO A 44 30.02 -6.58 12.59
N THR A 45 30.29 -7.76 13.13
CA THR A 45 29.65 -9.01 12.66
C THR A 45 28.14 -8.90 12.89
N GLY A 46 27.34 -9.44 11.96
CA GLY A 46 25.88 -9.28 11.96
C GLY A 46 25.19 -9.76 13.25
N ALA A 47 24.95 -8.82 14.17
CA ALA A 47 24.25 -9.01 15.44
C ALA A 47 23.74 -7.67 16.02
N ASP A 48 23.18 -6.80 15.18
CA ASP A 48 22.49 -5.56 15.58
C ASP A 48 21.21 -5.36 14.72
N LEU A 49 20.38 -6.40 14.64
CA LEU A 49 18.95 -6.20 14.37
C LEU A 49 18.32 -5.55 15.61
N PRO A 50 17.31 -4.66 15.46
CA PRO A 50 16.53 -4.17 16.59
C PRO A 50 16.01 -5.38 17.38
N GLN A 51 16.46 -5.50 18.63
CA GLN A 51 16.05 -6.60 19.51
C GLN A 51 14.54 -6.45 19.79
N ILE A 52 13.72 -7.27 19.14
CA ILE A 52 12.41 -7.62 19.69
C ILE A 52 12.69 -8.29 21.03
N THR A 53 12.43 -7.59 22.13
CA THR A 53 12.28 -8.28 23.41
C THR A 53 11.05 -9.15 23.30
N TYR A 54 11.29 -10.46 23.17
CA TYR A 54 10.29 -11.53 22.99
C TYR A 54 9.22 -11.59 24.09
N SER A 55 9.28 -10.71 25.09
CA SER A 55 8.28 -10.49 26.13
C SER A 55 6.94 -9.92 25.62
N HIS A 56 6.88 -9.31 24.43
CA HIS A 56 5.65 -8.69 23.89
C HIS A 56 4.75 -9.62 23.05
N LEU A 57 5.07 -10.91 22.91
CA LEU A 57 4.39 -11.80 21.95
C LEU A 57 3.71 -13.06 22.55
N ILE A 58 3.62 -13.20 23.88
CA ILE A 58 3.18 -14.46 24.51
C ILE A 58 2.31 -14.27 25.79
N ALA A 59 1.72 -13.09 25.99
CA ALA A 59 0.68 -12.88 26.99
C ALA A 59 -0.59 -12.39 26.28
N GLU A 60 -1.75 -12.94 26.63
CA GLU A 60 -3.03 -12.31 26.30
C GLU A 60 -3.08 -10.98 27.09
N PRO A 61 -3.34 -9.84 26.43
CA PRO A 61 -3.31 -8.53 27.11
C PRO A 61 -4.43 -8.45 28.14
N GLU A 62 -4.11 -7.97 29.34
CA GLU A 62 -5.10 -7.74 30.40
C GLU A 62 -5.75 -6.36 30.22
N ALA A 63 -6.93 -6.17 30.80
CA ALA A 63 -7.67 -4.92 30.69
C ALA A 63 -6.87 -3.74 31.29
N GLY A 64 -6.49 -2.78 30.45
CA GLY A 64 -5.62 -1.65 30.79
C GLY A 64 -4.19 -1.75 30.23
N ASP A 65 -3.78 -2.89 29.67
CA ASP A 65 -2.52 -3.01 28.93
C ASP A 65 -2.57 -2.24 27.60
N VAL A 66 -1.40 -1.90 27.06
CA VAL A 66 -1.31 -1.40 25.67
C VAL A 66 -1.34 -2.60 24.73
N ASN A 67 -2.44 -2.75 24.00
CA ASN A 67 -2.53 -3.70 22.89
C ASN A 67 -2.05 -3.01 21.60
N CYS A 68 -0.81 -3.30 21.22
CA CYS A 68 -0.17 -2.66 20.07
C CYS A 68 -0.33 -3.50 18.79
N GLN A 69 -0.99 -2.93 17.79
CA GLN A 69 -1.23 -3.57 16.49
C GLN A 69 -0.15 -3.22 15.46
N GLY A 70 0.48 -2.04 15.56
CA GLY A 70 1.52 -1.57 14.64
C GLY A 70 2.75 -0.98 15.34
N TRP A 71 3.92 -1.47 14.94
CA TRP A 71 5.23 -1.10 15.51
C TRP A 71 6.12 -0.47 14.46
N MET A 72 6.72 0.69 14.75
CA MET A 72 7.64 1.37 13.84
C MET A 72 9.02 1.63 14.47
N PRO A 73 10.12 1.41 13.73
CA PRO A 73 11.46 1.64 14.22
C PRO A 73 11.86 3.11 14.11
N THR A 74 12.60 3.60 15.10
CA THR A 74 13.35 4.85 14.99
C THR A 74 14.55 4.74 14.04
N PHE A 75 14.87 5.85 13.37
CA PHE A 75 16.04 6.02 12.51
C PHE A 75 17.38 5.90 13.27
N ASP A 76 18.48 5.84 12.51
CA ASP A 76 19.87 5.78 13.01
C ASP A 76 20.27 6.94 13.94
N THR A 77 19.62 8.10 13.81
CA THR A 77 19.79 9.23 14.73
C THR A 77 18.44 9.63 15.31
N THR A 78 18.38 9.77 16.62
CA THR A 78 17.20 10.26 17.36
C THR A 78 17.54 11.53 18.15
N ASN A 79 16.53 12.35 18.38
CA ASN A 79 16.58 13.51 19.26
C ASN A 79 15.18 13.73 19.86
N TYR A 80 14.99 14.79 20.66
CA TYR A 80 13.72 15.08 21.32
C TYR A 80 12.52 15.28 20.37
N TYR A 81 12.75 15.53 19.08
CA TYR A 81 11.70 15.65 18.06
C TYR A 81 11.24 14.28 17.53
N SER A 82 12.02 13.20 17.74
CA SER A 82 11.74 11.89 17.14
C SER A 82 10.40 11.27 17.55
N CYS A 83 9.93 11.49 18.78
CA CYS A 83 8.59 11.03 19.20
C CYS A 83 7.48 11.71 18.39
N LYS A 84 7.56 13.05 18.26
CA LYS A 84 6.60 13.81 17.44
C LYS A 84 6.70 13.44 15.96
N LYS A 85 7.92 13.17 15.46
CA LYS A 85 8.12 12.72 14.09
C LYS A 85 7.41 11.39 13.84
N LEU A 86 7.65 10.38 14.68
CA LEU A 86 6.97 9.08 14.58
C LEU A 86 5.44 9.20 14.67
N ALA A 87 4.94 10.03 15.60
CA ALA A 87 3.50 10.24 15.74
C ALA A 87 2.87 10.82 14.46
N VAL A 88 3.45 11.90 13.92
CA VAL A 88 2.95 12.57 12.70
C VAL A 88 3.13 11.72 11.44
N GLU A 89 4.20 10.93 11.33
CA GLU A 89 4.41 10.04 10.17
C GLU A 89 3.46 8.83 10.15
N ASN A 90 2.77 8.54 11.26
CA ASN A 90 1.80 7.44 11.38
C ASN A 90 0.37 7.93 11.73
N ASP A 91 0.09 9.22 11.54
CA ASP A 91 -1.21 9.87 11.76
C ASP A 91 -1.85 9.65 13.16
N ILE A 92 -1.01 9.52 14.19
CA ILE A 92 -1.46 9.46 15.59
C ILE A 92 -1.14 10.75 16.34
N SER A 93 -1.91 11.05 17.39
CA SER A 93 -1.59 12.18 18.26
C SER A 93 -0.30 11.92 19.06
N VAL A 94 0.42 12.99 19.41
CA VAL A 94 1.62 12.87 20.25
C VAL A 94 1.25 12.37 21.64
N GLU A 95 0.06 12.76 22.12
CA GLU A 95 -0.53 12.32 23.37
C GLU A 95 -0.77 10.80 23.40
N ASP A 96 -1.29 10.23 22.31
CA ASP A 96 -1.56 8.79 22.13
C ASP A 96 -0.25 8.00 21.92
N PHE A 97 0.72 8.54 21.16
CA PHE A 97 2.03 7.92 21.05
C PHE A 97 2.70 7.72 22.43
N PHE A 98 2.59 8.70 23.33
CA PHE A 98 3.06 8.57 24.71
C PHE A 98 2.13 7.73 25.60
N LEU A 99 0.89 7.48 25.21
CA LEU A 99 -0.03 6.56 25.90
C LEU A 99 0.34 5.11 25.58
N PHE A 100 0.67 4.81 24.32
CA PHE A 100 1.05 3.48 23.86
C PHE A 100 2.50 3.10 24.18
N ASN A 101 3.36 4.08 24.50
CA ASN A 101 4.76 3.86 24.87
C ASN A 101 5.04 4.47 26.26
N PRO A 102 4.45 3.94 27.34
CA PRO A 102 4.47 4.56 28.68
C PRO A 102 5.87 4.62 29.32
N GLU A 103 6.84 3.88 28.81
CA GLU A 103 8.25 3.95 29.19
C GLU A 103 8.99 5.17 28.58
N LEU A 104 8.43 5.82 27.57
CA LEU A 104 8.93 7.10 27.07
C LEU A 104 8.57 8.25 28.01
N LYS A 105 9.54 9.11 28.27
CA LYS A 105 9.30 10.38 28.94
C LYS A 105 8.59 11.34 27.99
N ARG A 106 7.70 12.18 28.52
CA ARG A 106 6.98 13.24 27.78
C ARG A 106 7.89 14.28 27.11
N ASP A 107 9.14 14.42 27.55
CA ASP A 107 10.16 15.27 26.91
C ASP A 107 10.93 14.56 25.77
N CYS A 108 10.58 13.29 25.47
CA CYS A 108 11.23 12.42 24.52
C CYS A 108 12.74 12.18 24.81
N SER A 109 13.25 12.50 26.01
CA SER A 109 14.71 12.49 26.26
C SER A 109 15.35 11.09 26.23
N ASN A 110 14.55 10.02 26.29
CA ASN A 110 14.99 8.64 26.39
C ASN A 110 14.66 7.79 25.17
N ILE A 111 14.20 8.41 24.07
CA ILE A 111 13.99 7.70 22.80
C ILE A 111 15.31 7.15 22.26
N ARG A 112 15.32 5.88 21.86
CA ARG A 112 16.53 5.20 21.37
C ARG A 112 16.50 5.09 19.85
N PRO A 113 17.63 5.20 19.15
CA PRO A 113 17.71 4.88 17.72
C PRO A 113 17.54 3.37 17.51
N ARG A 114 17.12 2.97 16.30
CA ARG A 114 16.86 1.56 15.91
C ARG A 114 16.06 0.77 16.97
N THR A 115 15.03 1.38 17.53
CA THR A 115 14.16 0.79 18.55
C THR A 115 12.72 0.89 18.07
N LEU A 116 11.95 -0.20 18.22
CA LEU A 116 10.53 -0.24 17.87
C LEU A 116 9.71 0.49 18.94
N TYR A 117 8.76 1.31 18.49
CA TYR A 117 7.75 1.93 19.33
C TYR A 117 6.37 1.67 18.73
N CYS A 118 5.36 1.58 19.59
CA CYS A 118 3.98 1.41 19.18
C CYS A 118 3.49 2.69 18.49
N VAL A 119 2.96 2.56 17.28
CA VAL A 119 2.37 3.67 16.50
C VAL A 119 0.94 3.40 16.07
N ASP A 120 0.43 2.19 16.31
CA ASP A 120 -0.97 1.84 16.13
C ASP A 120 -1.34 0.83 17.21
N GLY A 121 -2.41 1.10 17.94
CA GLY A 121 -2.75 0.38 19.15
C GLY A 121 -3.82 1.08 19.97
N PHE A 122 -4.21 0.43 21.06
CA PHE A 122 -5.25 0.90 21.96
C PHE A 122 -4.98 0.39 23.38
N ILE A 123 -5.65 0.99 24.36
CA ILE A 123 -5.68 0.44 25.71
C ILE A 123 -6.71 -0.68 25.73
N GLU A 124 -6.27 -1.90 26.05
CA GLU A 124 -7.10 -3.11 26.02
C GLU A 124 -8.33 -2.91 26.93
N PRO A 125 -9.55 -2.97 26.39
CA PRO A 125 -10.75 -2.78 27.19
C PRO A 125 -11.02 -4.03 28.03
N LEU A 126 -11.87 -3.89 29.05
CA LEU A 126 -12.35 -5.05 29.80
C LEU A 126 -13.24 -5.90 28.88
N ARG A 127 -12.74 -7.01 28.35
CA ARG A 127 -13.54 -7.94 27.53
C ARG A 127 -14.58 -8.69 28.37
N ALA A 128 -15.78 -8.86 27.81
CA ALA A 128 -16.91 -9.54 28.42
C ALA A 128 -16.85 -11.07 28.28
N TRP A 129 -15.74 -11.70 28.67
CA TRP A 129 -15.54 -13.16 28.55
C TRP A 129 -16.55 -14.02 29.33
N ASP A 130 -17.22 -13.46 30.36
CA ASP A 130 -18.32 -14.13 31.06
C ASP A 130 -19.71 -13.88 30.41
N GLY A 131 -19.73 -13.26 29.23
CA GLY A 131 -20.92 -12.91 28.46
C GLY A 131 -21.69 -11.69 28.97
N LYS A 132 -21.16 -10.91 29.93
CA LYS A 132 -21.85 -9.76 30.51
C LYS A 132 -21.15 -8.44 30.21
N CYS A 133 -21.93 -7.45 29.77
CA CYS A 133 -21.39 -6.25 29.12
C CYS A 133 -22.02 -4.94 29.63
N GLY A 134 -21.46 -3.82 29.18
CA GLY A 134 -22.00 -2.47 29.42
C GLY A 134 -21.93 -1.98 30.87
N PRO A 135 -22.61 -0.87 31.21
CA PRO A 135 -22.43 -0.15 32.47
C PRO A 135 -22.64 -0.97 33.75
N PRO A 136 -23.63 -1.88 33.86
CA PRO A 136 -23.77 -2.72 35.06
C PRO A 136 -22.58 -3.65 35.30
N ASN A 137 -21.83 -3.99 34.26
CA ASN A 137 -20.74 -4.96 34.27
C ASN A 137 -19.36 -4.28 34.13
N ARG A 138 -19.19 -3.10 34.75
CA ARG A 138 -17.95 -2.29 34.74
C ARG A 138 -17.55 -1.78 33.35
N ASN A 139 -18.53 -1.53 32.46
CA ASN A 139 -18.30 -1.21 31.04
C ASN A 139 -17.50 -2.28 30.29
N ALA A 140 -17.68 -3.57 30.64
CA ALA A 140 -17.10 -4.65 29.84
C ALA A 140 -17.67 -4.65 28.42
N THR A 141 -16.82 -4.83 27.40
CA THR A 141 -17.21 -4.83 25.99
C THR A 141 -17.33 -6.24 25.42
N CYS A 142 -18.31 -6.43 24.53
CA CYS A 142 -18.46 -7.67 23.77
C CYS A 142 -17.52 -7.73 22.55
N GLU A 143 -17.00 -6.59 22.09
CA GLU A 143 -16.10 -6.49 20.94
C GLU A 143 -14.88 -7.40 21.11
N GLY A 144 -14.46 -8.11 20.05
CA GLY A 144 -13.29 -9.00 20.08
C GLY A 144 -13.47 -10.29 20.88
N THR A 145 -14.69 -10.64 21.28
CA THR A 145 -15.05 -11.96 21.83
C THR A 145 -15.79 -12.80 20.77
N ASP A 146 -16.10 -14.07 21.05
CA ASP A 146 -16.90 -14.93 20.15
C ASP A 146 -18.32 -14.37 19.84
N ILE A 147 -18.79 -13.36 20.58
CA ILE A 147 -20.15 -12.83 20.55
C ILE A 147 -20.09 -11.30 20.70
N GLU A 148 -20.20 -10.57 19.59
CA GLU A 148 -19.66 -9.19 19.53
C GLU A 148 -20.61 -8.03 19.88
N CYS A 149 -21.90 -8.25 20.15
CA CYS A 149 -22.86 -7.15 20.39
C CYS A 149 -23.40 -7.12 21.82
N CYS A 150 -23.29 -5.98 22.50
CA CYS A 150 -23.85 -5.80 23.85
C CYS A 150 -25.32 -5.36 23.80
N ASN A 151 -26.24 -6.18 24.30
CA ASN A 151 -27.66 -5.86 24.36
C ASN A 151 -27.97 -4.93 25.56
N ALA A 152 -28.53 -3.74 25.30
CA ALA A 152 -28.85 -2.73 26.33
C ALA A 152 -30.01 -3.11 27.29
N LEU A 153 -30.74 -4.19 27.02
CA LEU A 153 -31.88 -4.67 27.80
C LEU A 153 -31.49 -5.80 28.76
N THR A 154 -30.63 -6.71 28.31
CA THR A 154 -30.17 -7.86 29.10
C THR A 154 -28.80 -7.64 29.72
N TRP A 155 -28.00 -6.71 29.19
CA TRP A 155 -26.60 -6.49 29.52
C TRP A 155 -25.73 -7.74 29.36
N THR A 156 -26.07 -8.52 28.33
CA THR A 156 -25.33 -9.71 27.88
C THR A 156 -24.89 -9.55 26.43
N CYS A 157 -23.81 -10.24 26.07
CA CYS A 157 -23.39 -10.34 24.67
C CYS A 157 -24.36 -11.23 23.88
N GLY A 158 -24.63 -10.84 22.63
CA GLY A 158 -25.44 -11.60 21.67
C GLY A 158 -25.03 -11.34 20.21
N MET A 159 -25.76 -11.90 19.25
CA MET A 159 -25.46 -11.81 17.81
C MET A 159 -26.71 -11.57 16.96
N THR A 160 -26.50 -11.29 15.67
CA THR A 160 -27.52 -11.25 14.61
C THR A 160 -27.39 -12.49 13.71
N ARG A 161 -28.51 -12.96 13.13
CA ARG A 161 -28.65 -14.25 12.42
C ARG A 161 -27.72 -14.56 11.23
N LEU A 162 -26.79 -13.68 10.84
CA LEU A 162 -25.97 -13.87 9.64
C LEU A 162 -24.93 -15.01 9.75
N TYR A 163 -24.75 -15.60 10.93
CA TYR A 163 -23.89 -16.78 11.15
C TYR A 163 -24.65 -18.09 11.47
N GLU A 164 -25.98 -18.13 11.31
CA GLU A 164 -26.81 -19.29 11.69
C GLU A 164 -26.76 -20.50 10.71
N GLN A 165 -25.91 -20.50 9.67
CA GLN A 165 -25.89 -21.63 8.72
C GLN A 165 -25.31 -22.94 9.29
N TYR A 166 -24.57 -22.93 10.41
CA TYR A 166 -23.69 -24.05 10.77
C TYR A 166 -23.78 -24.67 12.19
N ARG A 167 -24.65 -24.23 13.12
CA ARG A 167 -24.83 -24.93 14.43
C ARG A 167 -26.29 -25.08 14.88
N PHE A 168 -26.53 -26.15 15.64
CA PHE A 168 -27.84 -26.78 15.85
C PHE A 168 -28.53 -26.33 17.16
N THR A 169 -29.85 -26.10 17.05
CA THR A 169 -30.92 -26.33 18.04
C THR A 169 -30.83 -25.80 19.48
N ASP A 170 -31.88 -25.04 19.83
CA ASP A 170 -32.51 -24.86 21.15
C ASP A 170 -31.87 -23.89 22.16
N SER A 171 -32.08 -22.58 21.95
CA SER A 171 -33.16 -21.88 22.69
C SER A 171 -33.17 -20.35 22.48
N GLN A 172 -34.31 -19.83 22.04
CA GLN A 172 -34.87 -18.48 22.28
C GLN A 172 -34.07 -17.16 22.04
N LEU A 173 -32.78 -17.12 21.69
CA LEU A 173 -32.15 -15.89 21.20
C LEU A 173 -32.52 -15.64 19.73
N SER A 174 -33.59 -14.87 19.52
CA SER A 174 -34.08 -14.52 18.17
C SER A 174 -34.83 -13.18 18.16
N ARG A 175 -34.11 -12.08 18.41
CA ARG A 175 -34.42 -10.76 17.84
C ARG A 175 -33.25 -9.76 17.97
N ASP A 176 -32.14 -10.13 17.35
CA ASP A 176 -31.01 -9.30 16.96
C ASP A 176 -30.47 -8.35 18.04
N ASP A 177 -29.55 -8.84 18.86
CA ASP A 177 -28.85 -8.06 19.89
C ASP A 177 -28.06 -6.87 19.32
N CYS A 178 -27.60 -6.99 18.06
CA CYS A 178 -26.95 -5.92 17.30
C CYS A 178 -27.92 -4.89 16.68
N ALA A 179 -29.24 -5.06 16.82
CA ALA A 179 -30.20 -4.23 16.10
C ALA A 179 -30.19 -2.75 16.57
N PRO A 180 -30.41 -1.80 15.64
CA PRO A 180 -30.81 -0.43 15.97
C PRO A 180 -31.97 -0.41 16.98
N GLY A 181 -31.77 0.28 18.10
CA GLY A 181 -32.75 0.32 19.20
C GLY A 181 -32.51 -0.68 20.34
N VAL A 182 -31.56 -1.61 20.19
CA VAL A 182 -31.26 -2.68 21.15
C VAL A 182 -29.78 -2.71 21.52
N CYS A 183 -28.90 -2.57 20.54
CA CYS A 183 -27.46 -2.66 20.76
C CYS A 183 -26.89 -1.42 21.46
N TYR A 184 -26.17 -1.63 22.56
CA TYR A 184 -25.48 -0.59 23.31
C TYR A 184 -24.12 -0.25 22.69
N GLU A 185 -23.30 -1.27 22.40
CA GLU A 185 -21.93 -1.17 21.87
C GLU A 185 -21.48 -2.54 21.32
N GLY A 186 -20.25 -2.60 20.79
CA GLY A 186 -19.72 -3.77 20.08
C GLY A 186 -19.89 -3.64 18.57
N PHE A 187 -20.19 -4.73 17.86
CA PHE A 187 -20.33 -4.76 16.39
C PHE A 187 -21.64 -4.13 15.89
N CYS A 188 -21.88 -2.87 16.25
CA CYS A 188 -23.07 -2.09 15.89
C CYS A 188 -22.81 -0.58 16.05
N PRO A 189 -23.62 0.32 15.45
CA PRO A 189 -23.51 1.76 15.68
C PRO A 189 -23.77 2.21 17.14
N GLY A 190 -24.37 1.34 17.96
CA GLY A 190 -24.54 1.51 19.40
C GLY A 190 -25.48 2.64 19.84
N HIS A 191 -25.54 2.83 21.16
CA HIS A 191 -26.44 3.77 21.86
C HIS A 191 -26.19 5.25 21.52
N LYS A 192 -25.01 5.58 20.97
CA LYS A 192 -24.64 6.94 20.54
C LYS A 192 -25.31 7.33 19.22
N VAL A 193 -25.66 6.36 18.38
CA VAL A 193 -26.33 6.59 17.09
C VAL A 193 -27.82 6.30 17.20
N TRP A 194 -28.18 5.15 17.79
CA TRP A 194 -29.57 4.73 17.96
C TRP A 194 -29.96 4.73 19.43
N THR A 195 -31.14 5.22 19.76
CA THR A 195 -31.60 5.24 21.15
C THR A 195 -31.75 3.83 21.73
N THR A 196 -31.28 3.62 22.96
CA THR A 196 -31.52 2.38 23.73
C THR A 196 -32.51 2.58 24.88
N ASP A 197 -33.03 3.80 25.06
CA ASP A 197 -33.91 4.21 26.15
C ASP A 197 -35.19 4.96 25.68
N GLY A 198 -35.29 5.27 24.39
CA GLY A 198 -36.42 6.00 23.79
C GLY A 198 -36.22 7.51 23.71
N THR A 199 -35.09 8.05 24.16
CA THR A 199 -34.73 9.47 24.02
C THR A 199 -33.97 9.75 22.71
N CYS A 200 -34.19 10.91 22.11
CA CYS A 200 -33.68 11.24 20.77
C CYS A 200 -33.53 12.74 20.53
N GLY A 201 -33.05 13.11 19.33
CA GLY A 201 -33.05 14.49 18.86
C GLY A 201 -31.94 15.35 19.46
N TRP A 202 -31.96 16.65 19.15
CA TRP A 202 -30.91 17.58 19.56
C TRP A 202 -30.76 17.74 21.09
N GLN A 203 -31.81 17.40 21.84
CA GLN A 203 -31.81 17.36 23.31
C GLN A 203 -30.95 16.19 23.85
N ASN A 204 -30.82 15.10 23.08
CA ASN A 204 -30.18 13.85 23.48
C ASN A 204 -29.11 13.46 22.45
N GLU A 205 -28.12 14.33 22.25
CA GLU A 205 -26.92 14.07 21.43
C GLU A 205 -27.20 13.75 19.94
N ASN A 206 -28.40 14.08 19.42
CA ASN A 206 -28.90 13.72 18.09
C ASN A 206 -29.10 12.20 17.86
N ARG A 207 -29.29 11.42 18.94
CA ARG A 207 -29.64 10.00 18.88
C ARG A 207 -30.91 9.79 18.06
N GLN A 208 -30.92 8.73 17.25
CA GLN A 208 -31.99 8.42 16.31
C GLN A 208 -32.94 7.34 16.83
N CYS A 209 -34.18 7.37 16.37
CA CYS A 209 -35.21 6.38 16.68
C CYS A 209 -35.13 5.18 15.75
N ALA A 210 -35.21 3.97 16.29
CA ALA A 210 -35.34 2.75 15.50
C ALA A 210 -35.99 1.59 16.27
N GLY A 211 -36.49 0.61 15.51
CA GLY A 211 -36.95 -0.67 16.04
C GLY A 211 -38.16 -0.51 16.95
N LYS A 212 -38.08 -1.04 18.17
CA LYS A 212 -39.18 -0.96 19.15
C LYS A 212 -39.52 0.47 19.62
N TRP A 213 -38.62 1.43 19.38
CA TRP A 213 -38.81 2.83 19.77
C TRP A 213 -39.60 3.64 18.72
N GLY A 214 -39.81 3.09 17.52
CA GLY A 214 -40.43 3.79 16.41
C GLY A 214 -39.41 4.53 15.53
N ASP A 215 -39.92 5.27 14.55
CA ASP A 215 -39.14 5.80 13.42
C ASP A 215 -39.10 7.35 13.40
N CYS A 216 -39.71 8.00 14.39
CA CYS A 216 -39.86 9.45 14.49
C CYS A 216 -39.46 9.94 15.88
N CYS A 217 -38.68 11.01 15.93
CA CYS A 217 -38.37 11.74 17.14
C CYS A 217 -39.28 12.95 17.26
N ASP A 218 -40.02 13.07 18.37
CA ASP A 218 -40.87 14.22 18.65
C ASP A 218 -40.08 15.43 19.15
N ASN A 219 -40.71 16.60 19.18
CA ASN A 219 -40.14 17.87 19.64
C ASN A 219 -39.79 17.88 21.14
N ASP A 220 -40.29 16.92 21.93
CA ASP A 220 -39.91 16.71 23.34
C ASP A 220 -38.65 15.83 23.47
N GLY A 221 -38.13 15.29 22.36
CA GLY A 221 -36.96 14.42 22.33
C GLY A 221 -37.27 12.95 22.66
N LYS A 222 -38.47 12.46 22.31
CA LYS A 222 -38.90 11.06 22.51
C LYS A 222 -39.20 10.37 21.19
N CYS A 223 -38.85 9.10 21.12
CA CYS A 223 -39.15 8.25 19.98
C CYS A 223 -40.57 7.69 20.01
N GLY A 224 -41.18 7.62 18.83
CA GLY A 224 -42.42 6.89 18.63
C GLY A 224 -42.81 6.75 17.15
N THR A 225 -44.07 6.35 16.93
CA THR A 225 -44.66 6.12 15.61
C THR A 225 -46.08 6.70 15.58
N GLY A 226 -46.54 7.12 14.40
CA GLY A 226 -47.87 7.69 14.20
C GLY A 226 -47.91 9.20 14.40
N GLU A 227 -49.07 9.81 14.13
CA GLU A 227 -49.23 11.27 13.99
C GLU A 227 -48.76 12.10 15.20
N ALA A 228 -48.85 11.55 16.42
CA ALA A 228 -48.38 12.24 17.62
C ALA A 228 -46.85 12.40 17.72
N PHE A 229 -46.08 11.57 17.00
CA PHE A 229 -44.60 11.62 16.98
C PHE A 229 -44.06 12.03 15.61
N CYS A 230 -44.69 11.54 14.54
CA CYS A 230 -44.32 11.79 13.17
C CYS A 230 -45.01 13.04 12.58
N GLY A 231 -46.00 13.63 13.25
CA GLY A 231 -46.78 14.75 12.71
C GLY A 231 -45.93 15.98 12.37
N LYS A 232 -46.33 16.71 11.32
CA LYS A 232 -45.71 17.96 10.82
C LYS A 232 -45.20 18.93 11.90
N GLU A 233 -45.95 19.10 13.00
CA GLU A 233 -45.65 20.06 14.08
C GLU A 233 -45.22 19.36 15.38
N ALA A 234 -45.14 18.04 15.35
CA ALA A 234 -44.70 17.19 16.46
C ALA A 234 -43.30 16.62 16.24
N CYS A 235 -42.86 16.41 14.99
CA CYS A 235 -41.65 15.67 14.64
C CYS A 235 -40.45 16.56 14.32
N GLN A 236 -39.28 16.27 14.92
CA GLN A 236 -38.02 16.96 14.64
C GLN A 236 -37.06 16.15 13.74
N GLN A 237 -37.12 14.81 13.78
CA GLN A 237 -36.15 13.93 13.12
C GLN A 237 -36.80 12.57 12.82
N GLY A 238 -36.33 11.88 11.78
CA GLY A 238 -36.87 10.59 11.35
C GLY A 238 -37.96 10.74 10.30
N ASN A 239 -38.96 9.85 10.32
CA ASN A 239 -39.99 9.74 9.28
C ASN A 239 -41.14 10.77 9.44
N CYS A 240 -40.79 12.05 9.51
CA CYS A 240 -41.74 13.15 9.74
C CYS A 240 -42.69 13.37 8.55
N THR A 241 -43.99 13.49 8.82
CA THR A 241 -45.04 13.74 7.83
C THR A 241 -45.14 15.24 7.50
N PHE A 242 -44.33 15.68 6.55
CA PHE A 242 -44.54 16.98 5.91
C PHE A 242 -45.67 16.90 4.87
N PRO A 243 -46.59 17.89 4.83
CA PRO A 243 -47.56 17.94 3.75
C PRO A 243 -46.85 18.21 2.43
N ILE A 244 -47.14 17.37 1.43
CA ILE A 244 -46.87 17.65 0.02
C ILE A 244 -47.69 18.87 -0.42
N GLY A 245 -47.15 20.05 -0.16
CA GLY A 245 -47.61 21.31 -0.74
C GLY A 245 -47.33 21.36 -2.24
N PRO A 246 -48.05 22.21 -3.01
CA PRO A 246 -47.77 22.41 -4.43
C PRO A 246 -46.32 22.87 -4.63
N PRO A 247 -45.68 22.51 -5.76
CA PRO A 247 -44.24 22.65 -5.92
C PRO A 247 -43.79 24.11 -5.79
N PRO A 248 -42.74 24.40 -4.99
CA PRO A 248 -42.18 25.74 -4.89
C PRO A 248 -41.55 26.16 -6.23
N VAL A 249 -41.75 27.42 -6.60
CA VAL A 249 -41.33 27.95 -7.91
C VAL A 249 -39.82 28.12 -7.97
N ILE A 250 -39.26 27.57 -9.06
CA ILE A 250 -37.85 27.46 -9.45
C ILE A 250 -36.96 28.66 -9.07
N GLN A 251 -35.84 28.38 -8.41
CA GLN A 251 -34.52 28.93 -8.79
C GLN A 251 -33.50 27.77 -8.95
N PRO A 252 -32.51 27.87 -9.86
CA PRO A 252 -31.79 26.70 -10.39
C PRO A 252 -30.30 26.64 -9.98
N PRO A 253 -29.57 25.56 -10.31
CA PRO A 253 -30.01 24.18 -10.54
C PRO A 253 -29.41 23.21 -9.49
N TYR A 254 -30.26 22.36 -8.90
CA TYR A 254 -29.82 21.11 -8.28
C TYR A 254 -30.36 19.96 -9.13
N GLU A 255 -29.59 18.88 -9.27
CA GLU A 255 -29.73 17.92 -10.37
C GLU A 255 -30.92 16.95 -10.21
N PRO A 256 -31.37 16.31 -11.31
CA PRO A 256 -32.68 15.69 -11.35
C PRO A 256 -32.69 14.21 -10.93
N GLY A 257 -33.59 13.87 -10.00
CA GLY A 257 -34.10 12.51 -9.82
C GLY A 257 -33.63 11.82 -8.56
N VAL A 258 -34.35 12.01 -7.45
CA VAL A 258 -34.27 11.15 -6.26
C VAL A 258 -35.69 10.92 -5.73
N ASN A 259 -36.17 9.68 -5.76
CA ASN A 259 -37.54 9.29 -5.33
C ASN A 259 -37.61 8.84 -3.87
N GLY A 260 -36.52 8.99 -3.11
CA GLY A 260 -36.45 8.66 -1.68
C GLY A 260 -35.73 7.35 -1.39
N ASN A 261 -35.74 6.95 -0.12
CA ASN A 261 -34.93 5.83 0.36
C ASN A 261 -35.48 4.47 -0.09
N SER A 262 -34.57 3.63 -0.58
CA SER A 262 -34.79 2.23 -0.92
C SER A 262 -35.48 1.46 0.21
N THR A 263 -36.40 0.57 -0.14
CA THR A 263 -37.14 -0.32 0.78
C THR A 263 -36.84 -1.80 0.58
N ASP A 264 -36.04 -2.15 -0.42
CA ASP A 264 -35.69 -3.53 -0.82
C ASP A 264 -34.18 -3.76 -1.01
N GLY A 265 -33.37 -2.69 -0.99
CA GLY A 265 -31.92 -2.74 -1.22
C GLY A 265 -31.51 -2.39 -2.65
N THR A 266 -32.44 -2.02 -3.53
CA THR A 266 -32.14 -1.50 -4.88
C THR A 266 -32.01 0.03 -4.90
N CYS A 267 -31.20 0.58 -5.81
CA CYS A 267 -30.91 2.01 -5.89
C CYS A 267 -30.57 2.45 -7.33
N GLY A 268 -30.73 3.76 -7.59
CA GLY A 268 -30.56 4.31 -8.94
C GLY A 268 -31.57 3.75 -9.95
N GLY A 269 -31.18 3.74 -11.23
CA GLY A 269 -32.02 3.26 -12.35
C GLY A 269 -33.27 4.12 -12.58
N GLU A 270 -34.25 3.57 -13.32
CA GLU A 270 -35.51 4.27 -13.66
C GLU A 270 -36.32 4.72 -12.43
N ASN A 271 -36.15 4.02 -11.30
CA ASN A 271 -36.85 4.32 -10.05
C ASN A 271 -36.13 5.35 -9.17
N ALA A 272 -34.88 5.72 -9.46
CA ALA A 272 -34.15 6.81 -8.80
C ALA A 272 -34.10 6.75 -7.25
N MET A 273 -33.96 5.56 -6.66
CA MET A 273 -33.99 5.36 -5.20
C MET A 273 -32.62 5.57 -4.55
N THR A 274 -32.58 6.14 -3.34
CA THR A 274 -31.36 6.33 -2.55
C THR A 274 -31.10 5.25 -1.50
N CYS A 275 -29.83 4.95 -1.26
CA CYS A 275 -29.41 4.03 -0.21
C CYS A 275 -29.48 4.61 1.20
N ASN A 276 -29.67 3.73 2.19
CA ASN A 276 -29.80 4.09 3.59
C ASN A 276 -29.24 2.98 4.50
N LEU A 277 -28.91 3.36 5.74
CA LEU A 277 -28.17 2.55 6.72
C LEU A 277 -28.67 1.10 6.93
N ARG A 278 -29.92 0.77 6.62
CA ARG A 278 -30.45 -0.60 6.70
C ARG A 278 -29.91 -1.55 5.61
N TRP A 279 -29.63 -1.04 4.42
CA TRP A 279 -29.02 -1.80 3.31
C TRP A 279 -27.59 -1.33 2.99
N GLY A 280 -27.06 -0.40 3.80
CA GLY A 280 -25.80 0.26 3.56
C GLY A 280 -25.94 1.60 2.84
N SER A 281 -24.93 2.45 2.95
CA SER A 281 -25.07 3.88 2.65
C SER A 281 -24.84 4.23 1.19
N CYS A 282 -24.17 3.36 0.42
CA CYS A 282 -23.70 3.63 -0.93
C CYS A 282 -24.44 2.77 -1.98
N CYS A 283 -24.57 3.30 -3.19
CA CYS A 283 -25.25 2.64 -4.30
C CYS A 283 -24.24 2.11 -5.32
N THR A 284 -24.10 0.80 -5.50
CA THR A 284 -23.11 0.23 -6.43
C THR A 284 -23.46 0.49 -7.90
N LYS A 285 -22.53 0.24 -8.82
CA LYS A 285 -22.76 0.33 -10.28
C LYS A 285 -23.85 -0.63 -10.79
N GLU A 286 -24.14 -1.70 -10.06
CA GLU A 286 -25.23 -2.65 -10.32
C GLU A 286 -26.60 -2.16 -9.82
N GLY A 287 -26.68 -1.03 -9.12
CA GLY A 287 -27.93 -0.51 -8.55
C GLY A 287 -28.36 -1.24 -7.27
N ILE A 288 -27.40 -1.67 -6.46
CA ILE A 288 -27.61 -2.32 -5.16
C ILE A 288 -27.06 -1.42 -4.04
N CYS A 289 -27.76 -1.34 -2.92
CA CYS A 289 -27.22 -0.73 -1.71
C CYS A 289 -26.25 -1.68 -1.01
N SER A 290 -25.05 -1.20 -0.70
CA SER A 290 -24.02 -1.98 0.00
C SER A 290 -23.54 -1.28 1.28
N PRO A 291 -23.27 -2.03 2.36
CA PRO A 291 -22.60 -1.52 3.56
C PRO A 291 -21.07 -1.62 3.47
N TYR A 292 -20.51 -2.27 2.45
CA TYR A 292 -19.07 -2.55 2.37
C TYR A 292 -18.31 -1.42 1.70
N ALA A 293 -17.25 -0.92 2.35
CA ALA A 293 -16.41 0.17 1.84
C ALA A 293 -15.75 -0.15 0.47
N SER A 294 -15.52 -1.43 0.16
CA SER A 294 -15.08 -1.88 -1.18
C SER A 294 -16.04 -1.46 -2.29
N ASP A 295 -17.33 -1.41 -1.98
CA ASP A 295 -18.42 -1.22 -2.93
C ASP A 295 -18.88 0.25 -2.97
N CYS A 296 -18.56 1.00 -1.90
CA CYS A 296 -18.78 2.44 -1.79
C CYS A 296 -17.75 3.29 -2.55
N GLY A 297 -16.68 2.66 -3.04
CA GLY A 297 -15.67 3.28 -3.90
C GLY A 297 -16.03 3.28 -5.39
N VAL A 298 -15.33 2.46 -6.18
CA VAL A 298 -15.29 2.58 -7.63
C VAL A 298 -16.59 2.16 -8.30
N GLY A 299 -17.24 3.10 -9.01
CA GLY A 299 -18.51 2.86 -9.68
C GLY A 299 -19.73 3.03 -8.79
N CYS A 300 -19.55 3.47 -7.54
CA CYS A 300 -20.68 3.92 -6.74
C CYS A 300 -21.38 5.13 -7.42
N GLN A 301 -22.71 5.16 -7.40
CA GLN A 301 -23.54 6.18 -8.02
C GLN A 301 -23.82 7.33 -7.01
N PRO A 302 -23.19 8.50 -7.14
CA PRO A 302 -23.20 9.54 -6.09
C PRO A 302 -24.57 10.20 -5.89
N ASP A 303 -25.41 10.22 -6.93
CA ASP A 303 -26.76 10.79 -6.88
C ASP A 303 -27.73 9.90 -6.08
N PHE A 304 -27.37 8.63 -5.88
CA PHE A 304 -28.22 7.58 -5.30
C PHE A 304 -27.63 6.97 -4.01
N GLY A 305 -26.48 7.43 -3.53
CA GLY A 305 -25.89 6.94 -2.30
C GLY A 305 -24.69 7.74 -1.84
N LYS A 306 -24.34 7.58 -0.55
CA LYS A 306 -23.09 8.09 0.01
C LYS A 306 -21.94 7.21 -0.47
N CYS A 307 -21.50 7.44 -1.69
CA CYS A 307 -20.20 6.96 -2.12
C CYS A 307 -19.13 7.55 -1.21
N ASP A 308 -18.04 6.82 -1.01
CA ASP A 308 -16.90 7.34 -0.30
C ASP A 308 -16.31 8.48 -1.14
N THR A 309 -16.63 9.71 -0.74
CA THR A 309 -15.82 10.88 -1.06
C THR A 309 -14.53 10.82 -0.26
N ALA A 310 -13.80 9.72 -0.43
CA ALA A 310 -12.35 9.79 -0.42
C ALA A 310 -11.97 11.01 -1.26
N ILE A 311 -10.99 11.76 -0.80
CA ILE A 311 -10.20 12.58 -1.71
C ILE A 311 -9.57 11.56 -2.65
N LEU A 312 -10.26 11.24 -3.76
CA LEU A 312 -9.81 10.17 -4.65
C LEU A 312 -8.37 10.51 -5.02
N PRO A 313 -7.42 9.58 -4.79
CA PRO A 313 -6.04 9.83 -5.13
C PRO A 313 -5.94 10.10 -6.62
N GLU A 314 -4.83 10.70 -7.06
CA GLU A 314 -4.56 10.85 -8.49
C GLU A 314 -4.67 9.48 -9.17
N PHE A 315 -4.09 8.46 -8.55
CA PHE A 315 -4.29 7.05 -8.91
C PHE A 315 -3.90 6.18 -7.71
N HIS A 316 -4.36 4.93 -7.73
CA HIS A 316 -3.90 3.87 -6.84
C HIS A 316 -3.19 2.80 -7.66
N LEU A 317 -2.09 2.25 -7.15
CA LEU A 317 -1.32 1.22 -7.87
C LEU A 317 -0.83 0.09 -6.97
N LYS A 318 -0.56 -1.04 -7.63
CA LYS A 318 0.12 -2.21 -7.07
C LYS A 318 1.40 -2.45 -7.84
N ALA A 319 2.50 -2.65 -7.12
CA ALA A 319 3.80 -3.00 -7.67
C ALA A 319 4.06 -4.48 -7.44
N ALA A 320 4.27 -5.27 -8.50
CA ALA A 320 4.30 -6.73 -8.44
C ALA A 320 5.63 -7.34 -8.94
N TYR A 321 5.96 -8.51 -8.41
CA TYR A 321 7.24 -9.19 -8.66
C TYR A 321 7.41 -9.73 -10.09
N HIS A 322 6.34 -10.11 -10.78
CA HIS A 322 6.39 -10.56 -12.18
C HIS A 322 6.01 -9.46 -13.16
N GLY A 323 6.50 -9.55 -14.41
CA GLY A 323 6.25 -8.55 -15.46
C GLY A 323 4.80 -8.48 -15.97
N ASP A 324 3.95 -9.43 -15.59
CA ASP A 324 2.56 -9.60 -15.99
C ASP A 324 1.55 -9.25 -14.87
N CYS A 325 2.01 -8.51 -13.85
CA CYS A 325 1.25 -8.13 -12.65
C CYS A 325 0.79 -9.30 -11.77
N THR A 326 1.45 -10.46 -11.89
CA THR A 326 1.29 -11.58 -10.96
C THR A 326 2.45 -11.64 -9.94
N GLY A 327 2.35 -12.60 -9.01
CA GLY A 327 3.35 -12.81 -7.95
C GLY A 327 3.15 -11.91 -6.74
N ASP A 328 4.18 -11.84 -5.89
CA ASP A 328 4.14 -11.06 -4.65
C ASP A 328 3.98 -9.56 -4.94
N ILE A 329 3.11 -8.90 -4.16
CA ILE A 329 2.89 -7.46 -4.22
C ILE A 329 3.85 -6.78 -3.25
N HIS A 330 4.78 -5.98 -3.78
CA HIS A 330 5.77 -5.26 -3.00
C HIS A 330 5.22 -3.93 -2.44
N ASN A 331 4.40 -3.23 -3.22
CA ASN A 331 3.75 -1.99 -2.81
C ASN A 331 2.28 -1.99 -3.26
N ASN A 332 1.40 -1.42 -2.44
CA ASN A 332 -0.03 -1.25 -2.72
C ASN A 332 -0.44 0.11 -2.14
N ILE A 333 -0.43 1.15 -2.98
CA ILE A 333 -0.42 2.56 -2.52
C ILE A 333 -1.36 3.47 -3.30
N ALA A 334 -1.91 4.45 -2.59
CA ALA A 334 -2.59 5.61 -3.14
C ALA A 334 -1.59 6.75 -3.38
N VAL A 335 -1.65 7.42 -4.54
CA VAL A 335 -0.71 8.49 -4.91
C VAL A 335 -1.42 9.84 -4.98
N ASN A 336 -0.83 10.84 -4.32
CA ASN A 336 -1.21 12.26 -4.39
C ASN A 336 0.08 13.09 -4.51
N ASP A 337 0.14 14.07 -5.43
CA ASP A 337 1.31 14.93 -5.73
C ASP A 337 2.61 14.17 -6.09
N GLY A 338 2.48 12.91 -6.52
CA GLY A 338 3.58 12.04 -6.94
C GLY A 338 4.49 11.54 -5.80
N ILE A 339 4.90 10.29 -5.88
CA ILE A 339 5.65 9.61 -4.81
C ILE A 339 6.84 8.81 -5.38
N CYS A 340 7.90 8.72 -4.59
CA CYS A 340 8.98 7.77 -4.86
C CYS A 340 8.68 6.42 -4.22
N ILE A 341 8.79 5.35 -5.01
CA ILE A 341 8.61 3.97 -4.59
C ILE A 341 9.97 3.29 -4.57
N GLU A 342 10.37 2.74 -3.42
CA GLU A 342 11.49 1.79 -3.34
C GLU A 342 11.06 0.44 -3.92
N THR A 343 11.89 -0.16 -4.77
CA THR A 343 11.54 -1.45 -5.38
C THR A 343 12.06 -2.65 -4.59
N ASP A 344 13.03 -2.45 -3.69
CA ASP A 344 13.85 -3.49 -3.05
C ASP A 344 14.33 -4.60 -4.01
N CYS A 345 14.43 -4.31 -5.31
CA CYS A 345 14.70 -5.30 -6.36
C CYS A 345 13.66 -6.43 -6.46
N LYS A 346 12.39 -6.11 -6.18
CA LYS A 346 11.23 -7.00 -6.15
C LYS A 346 10.04 -6.52 -7.00
N VAL A 347 10.25 -5.57 -7.92
CA VAL A 347 9.18 -4.99 -8.75
C VAL A 347 9.53 -5.07 -10.23
N ALA A 348 8.78 -5.86 -10.99
CA ALA A 348 8.90 -5.98 -12.44
C ALA A 348 7.68 -5.43 -13.21
N SER A 349 6.57 -5.14 -12.54
CA SER A 349 5.38 -4.52 -13.14
C SER A 349 4.63 -3.62 -12.18
N ILE A 350 3.75 -2.77 -12.74
CA ILE A 350 2.76 -2.01 -12.00
C ILE A 350 1.36 -2.25 -12.59
N ASP A 351 0.40 -2.58 -11.73
CA ASP A 351 -1.03 -2.59 -12.02
C ASP A 351 -1.68 -1.31 -11.47
N THR A 352 -2.35 -0.57 -12.32
CA THR A 352 -3.03 0.69 -11.95
C THR A 352 -4.52 0.47 -11.81
N ALA A 353 -5.09 0.87 -10.67
CA ALA A 353 -6.53 0.76 -10.44
C ALA A 353 -7.32 1.60 -11.45
N GLY A 354 -8.53 1.16 -11.80
CA GLY A 354 -9.44 1.92 -12.67
C GLY A 354 -9.93 3.26 -12.07
N ALA A 355 -9.82 3.44 -10.75
CA ALA A 355 -10.14 4.68 -10.07
C ALA A 355 -8.92 5.56 -9.81
N GLY A 356 -9.12 6.85 -10.01
CA GLY A 356 -8.15 7.91 -9.76
C GLY A 356 -8.53 9.17 -10.54
N LYS A 357 -8.11 10.33 -10.06
CA LYS A 357 -8.36 11.61 -10.75
C LYS A 357 -7.46 11.84 -11.97
N CYS A 358 -6.32 11.17 -12.04
CA CYS A 358 -5.35 11.32 -13.13
C CYS A 358 -5.91 10.78 -14.45
N PRO A 359 -5.82 11.55 -15.56
CA PRO A 359 -6.29 11.09 -16.87
C PRO A 359 -5.53 9.85 -17.38
N ASP A 360 -6.18 9.08 -18.25
CA ASP A 360 -5.54 7.93 -18.88
C ASP A 360 -4.43 8.35 -19.84
N GLY A 361 -3.26 7.70 -19.72
CA GLY A 361 -2.04 8.09 -20.42
C GLY A 361 -1.22 9.15 -19.70
N GLU A 362 -1.69 9.72 -18.59
CA GLU A 362 -1.00 10.76 -17.81
C GLU A 362 -0.37 10.22 -16.50
N ILE A 363 -0.39 8.91 -16.24
CA ILE A 363 0.36 8.31 -15.12
C ILE A 363 1.82 8.12 -15.56
N ARG A 364 2.71 9.01 -15.12
CA ARG A 364 4.16 8.95 -15.41
C ARG A 364 4.88 8.03 -14.43
N LEU A 365 5.82 7.25 -14.97
CA LEU A 365 6.79 6.43 -14.27
C LEU A 365 8.19 6.92 -14.62
N SER A 366 9.10 7.07 -13.66
CA SER A 366 10.45 7.60 -13.84
C SER A 366 11.48 6.77 -13.07
N TYR A 367 12.52 6.27 -13.75
CA TYR A 367 13.44 5.24 -13.25
C TYR A 367 14.74 5.81 -12.70
N TRP A 368 15.13 5.42 -11.47
CA TRP A 368 16.26 6.00 -10.74
C TRP A 368 17.27 4.98 -10.19
N GLU A 369 18.56 5.35 -10.21
CA GLU A 369 19.71 4.52 -9.83
C GLU A 369 19.73 4.12 -8.35
N GLN A 370 19.35 5.04 -7.45
CA GLN A 370 19.42 4.84 -6.00
C GLN A 370 18.05 5.00 -5.33
N PRO A 371 17.92 4.57 -4.06
CA PRO A 371 16.78 4.89 -3.23
C PRO A 371 16.46 6.39 -3.14
N ALA A 372 15.24 6.68 -2.70
CA ALA A 372 14.61 7.99 -2.62
C ALA A 372 14.59 8.75 -3.96
N CYS A 373 14.62 8.04 -5.09
CA CYS A 373 14.61 8.60 -6.45
C CYS A 373 15.77 9.57 -6.68
N THR A 374 16.97 9.09 -6.33
CA THR A 374 18.24 9.83 -6.41
C THR A 374 19.27 9.11 -7.27
N GLY A 375 20.41 9.76 -7.51
CA GLY A 375 21.47 9.26 -8.39
C GLY A 375 21.16 9.55 -9.87
N LYS A 376 21.63 8.69 -10.76
CA LYS A 376 21.34 8.77 -12.19
C LYS A 376 19.86 8.53 -12.51
N TRP A 377 19.43 9.11 -13.61
CA TRP A 377 18.06 9.04 -14.11
C TRP A 377 18.02 8.36 -15.48
N TYR A 378 17.42 7.17 -15.56
CA TYR A 378 17.46 6.34 -16.79
C TYR A 378 16.29 6.56 -17.74
N GLY A 379 15.44 7.56 -17.47
CA GLY A 379 14.30 7.91 -18.32
C GLY A 379 12.95 7.65 -17.66
N TYR A 380 11.92 7.61 -18.49
CA TYR A 380 10.52 7.65 -18.08
C TYR A 380 9.61 6.85 -19.01
N GLY A 381 8.35 6.68 -18.61
CA GLY A 381 7.28 6.17 -19.44
C GLY A 381 5.90 6.55 -18.88
N TYR A 382 4.85 6.22 -19.63
CA TYR A 382 3.47 6.60 -19.31
C TYR A 382 2.53 5.40 -19.38
N THR A 383 1.56 5.34 -18.45
CA THR A 383 0.51 4.32 -18.41
C THR A 383 -0.87 4.94 -18.20
N SER A 384 -1.92 4.14 -18.38
CA SER A 384 -3.31 4.52 -18.12
C SER A 384 -3.81 3.90 -16.81
N ARG A 385 -5.03 4.21 -16.38
CA ARG A 385 -5.73 3.46 -15.32
C ARG A 385 -6.22 2.13 -15.88
N ASN A 386 -6.47 1.16 -14.99
CA ASN A 386 -6.90 -0.19 -15.34
C ASN A 386 -5.95 -0.89 -16.34
N THR A 387 -4.64 -0.67 -16.21
CA THR A 387 -3.62 -1.33 -17.03
C THR A 387 -2.54 -1.97 -16.18
N CYS A 388 -2.28 -3.25 -16.44
CA CYS A 388 -1.01 -3.86 -16.08
C CYS A 388 0.09 -3.38 -17.02
N ARG A 389 1.24 -2.99 -16.47
CA ARG A 389 2.42 -2.54 -17.22
C ARG A 389 3.69 -3.21 -16.71
N LYS A 390 4.33 -4.01 -17.57
CA LYS A 390 5.74 -4.41 -17.40
C LYS A 390 6.64 -3.18 -17.32
N LEU A 391 7.51 -3.12 -16.32
CA LEU A 391 8.50 -2.06 -16.16
C LEU A 391 9.72 -2.32 -17.08
N TRP A 392 10.46 -1.24 -17.37
CA TRP A 392 11.72 -1.32 -18.12
C TRP A 392 12.71 -2.30 -17.46
N SER A 393 13.53 -2.99 -18.24
CA SER A 393 14.57 -3.93 -17.77
C SER A 393 14.10 -5.08 -16.87
N ASP A 394 12.83 -5.50 -16.94
CA ASP A 394 12.23 -6.49 -16.01
C ASP A 394 12.34 -6.08 -14.52
N GLY A 395 12.56 -4.78 -14.22
CA GLY A 395 12.79 -4.30 -12.85
C GLY A 395 14.25 -4.25 -12.39
N TRP A 396 15.23 -4.63 -13.22
CA TRP A 396 16.60 -4.89 -12.76
C TRP A 396 17.58 -3.70 -12.85
N ASN A 397 17.29 -2.69 -13.68
CA ASN A 397 18.21 -1.57 -13.94
C ASN A 397 17.89 -0.28 -13.14
N PHE A 398 17.06 -0.36 -12.09
CA PHE A 398 16.73 0.76 -11.20
C PHE A 398 16.38 0.26 -9.79
N LYS A 399 16.57 1.10 -8.76
CA LYS A 399 16.24 0.77 -7.35
C LYS A 399 14.98 1.46 -6.84
N SER A 400 14.61 2.58 -7.46
CA SER A 400 13.42 3.32 -7.09
C SER A 400 12.73 3.90 -8.33
N LEU A 401 11.43 4.14 -8.17
CA LEU A 401 10.55 4.60 -9.24
C LEU A 401 9.75 5.81 -8.74
N TYR A 402 9.93 6.97 -9.38
CA TYR A 402 9.07 8.12 -9.10
C TYR A 402 7.82 8.01 -9.98
N VAL A 403 6.66 7.97 -9.34
CA VAL A 403 5.35 7.91 -10.02
C VAL A 403 4.58 9.20 -9.76
N SER A 404 3.96 9.78 -10.79
CA SER A 404 3.27 11.08 -10.68
C SER A 404 2.19 11.22 -11.75
N CYS A 405 1.15 12.02 -11.50
CA CYS A 405 0.28 12.47 -12.57
C CYS A 405 0.99 13.59 -13.35
N ALA A 406 1.20 13.41 -14.65
CA ALA A 406 1.87 14.39 -15.50
C ALA A 406 1.49 14.18 -16.97
N LYS A 407 1.50 15.25 -17.77
CA LYS A 407 1.23 15.14 -19.21
C LYS A 407 2.49 14.73 -19.98
N PRO A 408 2.40 13.84 -20.97
CA PRO A 408 3.52 13.53 -21.87
C PRO A 408 4.12 14.75 -22.58
N SER A 409 3.32 15.80 -22.80
CA SER A 409 3.79 17.09 -23.34
C SER A 409 4.72 17.84 -22.40
N ASP A 410 4.52 17.70 -21.09
CA ASP A 410 5.11 18.58 -20.07
C ASP A 410 6.40 17.97 -19.49
N ASP A 411 6.77 16.76 -19.93
CA ASP A 411 8.02 16.11 -19.54
C ASP A 411 9.26 16.84 -20.08
N CYS A 412 10.32 16.88 -19.28
CA CYS A 412 11.52 17.65 -19.61
C CYS A 412 12.23 17.13 -20.87
N VAL A 413 12.07 15.86 -21.27
CA VAL A 413 12.61 15.36 -22.55
C VAL A 413 11.76 15.82 -23.72
N SER A 414 10.44 15.80 -23.60
CA SER A 414 9.51 16.35 -24.60
C SER A 414 9.74 17.84 -24.83
N GLN A 415 10.14 18.57 -23.78
CA GLN A 415 10.54 19.98 -23.81
C GLN A 415 12.00 20.23 -24.22
N GLY A 416 12.82 19.17 -24.40
CA GLY A 416 14.24 19.28 -24.75
C GLY A 416 15.13 19.89 -23.66
N THR A 417 14.69 19.89 -22.39
CA THR A 417 15.38 20.51 -21.25
C THR A 417 16.16 19.52 -20.38
N CYS A 418 15.98 18.21 -20.58
CA CYS A 418 16.76 17.15 -19.92
C CYS A 418 17.06 15.99 -20.90
N VAL A 419 18.02 15.14 -20.55
CA VAL A 419 18.40 13.91 -21.29
C VAL A 419 18.68 12.81 -20.28
N ALA A 420 18.24 11.59 -20.55
CA ALA A 420 18.46 10.43 -19.67
C ALA A 420 19.94 10.01 -19.64
N ASP A 421 20.38 9.54 -18.48
CA ASP A 421 21.66 8.86 -18.32
C ASP A 421 21.68 7.58 -19.16
N PRO A 422 22.85 7.16 -19.69
CA PRO A 422 22.98 5.87 -20.35
C PRO A 422 22.59 4.69 -19.44
N GLU A 423 21.88 3.72 -20.01
CA GLU A 423 21.50 2.47 -19.35
C GLU A 423 22.70 1.79 -18.66
N PRO A 424 22.55 1.34 -17.40
CA PRO A 424 23.66 0.73 -16.67
C PRO A 424 24.12 -0.57 -17.33
N ALA A 425 25.43 -0.72 -17.53
CA ALA A 425 26.03 -1.88 -18.19
C ALA A 425 25.88 -3.22 -17.42
N LYS A 426 25.33 -3.17 -16.20
CA LYS A 426 24.99 -4.30 -15.32
C LYS A 426 23.68 -3.96 -14.59
N GLY A 427 22.93 -4.99 -14.21
CA GLY A 427 21.74 -4.80 -13.37
C GLY A 427 22.13 -4.14 -12.05
N ILE A 428 21.39 -3.12 -11.64
CA ILE A 428 21.62 -2.41 -10.37
C ILE A 428 21.09 -3.24 -9.22
N CYS A 429 19.97 -3.90 -9.48
CA CYS A 429 19.42 -4.95 -8.66
C CYS A 429 20.19 -6.25 -8.92
N VAL A 430 21.30 -6.42 -8.19
CA VAL A 430 21.95 -7.72 -8.12
C VAL A 430 21.10 -8.61 -7.23
N ALA A 431 20.68 -9.78 -7.74
CA ALA A 431 19.94 -10.76 -6.95
C ALA A 431 20.69 -11.09 -5.64
N PRO A 432 19.99 -11.43 -4.55
CA PRO A 432 20.63 -11.79 -3.28
C PRO A 432 21.74 -12.83 -3.43
N VAL A 433 22.73 -12.74 -2.56
CA VAL A 433 24.04 -13.40 -2.64
C VAL A 433 23.95 -14.93 -2.54
N ASP A 434 23.48 -15.61 -3.60
CA ASP A 434 23.81 -17.02 -3.88
C ASP A 434 23.46 -17.46 -5.33
N SER A 435 23.91 -16.72 -6.37
CA SER A 435 23.84 -17.25 -7.74
C SER A 435 25.08 -16.96 -8.61
N ASP A 436 25.69 -18.06 -9.04
CA ASP A 436 26.65 -18.13 -10.14
C ASP A 436 26.02 -17.81 -11.52
N ALA A 437 24.77 -17.35 -11.57
CA ALA A 437 24.03 -17.14 -12.82
C ALA A 437 24.59 -15.96 -13.64
N ALA A 438 25.01 -16.25 -14.87
CA ALA A 438 25.39 -15.25 -15.85
C ALA A 438 24.15 -14.66 -16.55
N PHE A 439 23.22 -15.54 -16.97
CA PHE A 439 21.93 -15.18 -17.56
C PHE A 439 21.01 -16.40 -17.59
N GLN A 440 19.69 -16.19 -17.66
CA GLN A 440 18.72 -17.25 -17.95
C GLN A 440 18.28 -17.22 -19.41
N VAL A 441 17.94 -18.38 -19.96
CA VAL A 441 17.41 -18.52 -21.33
C VAL A 441 16.22 -19.46 -21.41
N LYS A 442 15.36 -19.21 -22.40
CA LYS A 442 14.25 -20.08 -22.79
C LYS A 442 14.29 -20.25 -24.32
N THR A 443 14.47 -21.48 -24.79
CA THR A 443 14.46 -21.80 -26.22
C THR A 443 13.02 -21.96 -26.72
N ARG A 444 12.76 -21.53 -27.95
CA ARG A 444 11.41 -21.47 -28.55
C ARG A 444 11.38 -22.14 -29.92
N TYR A 445 10.26 -22.78 -30.23
CA TYR A 445 10.07 -23.47 -31.51
C TYR A 445 10.10 -22.52 -32.71
N HIS A 446 9.42 -21.37 -32.67
CA HIS A 446 9.42 -20.40 -33.76
C HIS A 446 10.65 -19.47 -33.72
N VAL A 447 10.89 -18.74 -34.81
CA VAL A 447 12.05 -17.87 -35.04
C VAL A 447 11.89 -16.44 -34.47
N ASP A 448 10.71 -16.12 -33.96
CA ASP A 448 10.26 -14.83 -33.45
C ASP A 448 9.97 -14.87 -31.93
N CYS A 449 10.53 -15.86 -31.23
CA CYS A 449 10.32 -16.16 -29.82
C CYS A 449 8.89 -16.52 -29.41
N THR A 450 8.03 -16.82 -30.38
CA THR A 450 6.71 -17.43 -30.14
C THR A 450 6.78 -18.97 -30.13
N GLY A 451 5.64 -19.60 -29.81
CA GLY A 451 5.50 -21.06 -29.77
C GLY A 451 6.05 -21.72 -28.52
N ASP A 452 5.95 -23.04 -28.51
CA ASP A 452 6.29 -23.88 -27.36
C ASP A 452 7.76 -23.74 -26.98
N SER A 453 8.02 -23.76 -25.68
CA SER A 453 9.38 -23.73 -25.14
C SER A 453 9.91 -25.13 -24.93
N ASN A 454 11.07 -25.40 -25.53
CA ASN A 454 11.69 -26.73 -25.55
C ASN A 454 12.61 -26.94 -24.34
N ASN A 455 13.43 -25.94 -23.99
CA ASN A 455 14.31 -25.94 -22.82
C ASN A 455 14.33 -24.56 -22.14
N SER A 456 14.41 -24.57 -20.81
CA SER A 456 14.64 -23.38 -19.99
C SER A 456 15.82 -23.66 -19.06
N THR A 457 16.86 -22.84 -19.09
CA THR A 457 18.09 -23.11 -18.33
C THR A 457 18.78 -21.84 -17.82
N THR A 458 19.57 -21.99 -16.76
CA THR A 458 20.39 -20.92 -16.17
C THR A 458 21.85 -21.16 -16.54
N ILE A 459 22.44 -20.21 -17.27
CA ILE A 459 23.84 -20.24 -17.68
C ILE A 459 24.70 -19.69 -16.53
N LYS A 460 25.85 -20.31 -16.23
CA LYS A 460 26.73 -19.89 -15.14
C LYS A 460 27.87 -18.97 -15.60
N LYS A 461 28.39 -18.15 -14.67
CA LYS A 461 29.45 -17.14 -14.87
C LYS A 461 30.78 -17.74 -15.33
N SER A 462 31.15 -18.90 -14.80
CA SER A 462 32.45 -19.55 -15.02
C SER A 462 32.39 -20.71 -16.03
N THR A 463 31.22 -21.26 -16.29
CA THR A 463 31.02 -22.41 -17.19
C THR A 463 29.83 -22.16 -18.12
N GLY A 464 30.12 -22.03 -19.42
CA GLY A 464 29.08 -22.06 -20.44
C GLY A 464 28.38 -23.43 -20.44
N THR A 465 27.10 -23.42 -20.82
CA THR A 465 26.22 -24.58 -20.73
C THR A 465 25.83 -25.03 -22.13
N CYS A 466 25.88 -26.34 -22.37
CA CYS A 466 25.35 -26.92 -23.59
C CYS A 466 23.83 -27.11 -23.48
N VAL A 467 23.09 -26.82 -24.55
CA VAL A 467 21.65 -26.99 -24.67
C VAL A 467 21.34 -27.78 -25.94
N ASN A 468 20.81 -28.98 -25.77
CA ASN A 468 20.32 -29.78 -26.89
C ASN A 468 19.01 -29.18 -27.43
N THR A 469 18.91 -29.04 -28.76
CA THR A 469 17.76 -28.41 -29.40
C THR A 469 16.69 -29.40 -29.82
N SER A 470 17.02 -30.70 -29.87
CA SER A 470 16.13 -31.76 -30.36
C SER A 470 15.46 -31.43 -31.70
N CYS A 471 16.10 -30.59 -32.52
CA CYS A 471 15.57 -30.10 -33.80
C CYS A 471 14.23 -29.35 -33.70
N ALA A 472 13.96 -28.72 -32.56
CA ALA A 472 12.72 -28.01 -32.27
C ALA A 472 13.00 -26.66 -31.58
N VAL A 473 13.98 -25.91 -32.10
CA VAL A 473 14.32 -24.55 -31.61
C VAL A 473 14.71 -23.63 -32.77
N GLY A 474 13.89 -22.60 -33.04
CA GLY A 474 14.18 -21.53 -33.99
C GLY A 474 14.69 -20.23 -33.36
N SER A 475 14.46 -20.01 -32.07
CA SER A 475 14.91 -18.80 -31.36
C SER A 475 15.19 -19.00 -29.86
N LEU A 476 15.82 -18.00 -29.25
CA LEU A 476 16.29 -17.96 -27.88
C LEU A 476 15.81 -16.67 -27.21
N ASP A 477 14.91 -16.78 -26.24
CA ASP A 477 14.63 -15.70 -25.29
C ASP A 477 15.78 -15.63 -24.27
N THR A 478 16.42 -14.47 -24.14
CA THR A 478 17.35 -14.20 -23.03
C THR A 478 16.65 -13.34 -21.98
N SER A 479 16.64 -13.77 -20.72
CA SER A 479 16.04 -13.00 -19.63
C SER A 479 16.88 -11.77 -19.28
N GLY A 480 16.25 -10.72 -18.75
CA GLY A 480 16.93 -9.64 -18.04
C GLY A 480 17.70 -10.11 -16.80
N LEU A 481 17.39 -11.28 -16.23
CA LEU A 481 18.09 -11.85 -15.07
C LEU A 481 19.55 -12.20 -15.36
N GLY A 482 20.48 -11.72 -14.52
CA GLY A 482 21.89 -12.14 -14.49
C GLY A 482 22.91 -10.99 -14.49
N ASP A 483 24.18 -11.35 -14.67
CA ASP A 483 25.33 -10.43 -14.65
C ASP A 483 26.04 -10.28 -16.01
N CYS A 484 25.63 -11.03 -17.04
CA CYS A 484 26.31 -10.99 -18.33
C CYS A 484 26.14 -9.62 -19.02
N PRO A 485 27.21 -8.94 -19.47
CA PRO A 485 27.08 -7.64 -20.11
C PRO A 485 26.27 -7.70 -21.42
N ALA A 486 25.65 -6.58 -21.80
CA ALA A 486 24.99 -6.43 -23.09
C ALA A 486 25.97 -6.74 -24.25
N GLY A 487 25.49 -7.44 -25.28
CA GLY A 487 26.31 -7.89 -26.40
C GLY A 487 27.38 -8.95 -26.09
N GLN A 488 27.40 -9.52 -24.87
CA GLN A 488 28.34 -10.57 -24.44
C GLN A 488 27.69 -11.94 -24.18
N VAL A 489 26.39 -12.10 -24.47
CA VAL A 489 25.76 -13.43 -24.52
C VAL A 489 26.19 -14.11 -25.81
N ARG A 490 27.12 -15.07 -25.73
CA ARG A 490 27.63 -15.82 -26.88
C ARG A 490 26.83 -17.11 -27.10
N VAL A 491 26.33 -17.28 -28.33
CA VAL A 491 25.55 -18.41 -28.79
C VAL A 491 26.37 -19.19 -29.82
N SER A 492 26.86 -20.38 -29.49
CA SER A 492 27.74 -21.18 -30.36
C SER A 492 27.04 -22.43 -30.88
N TYR A 493 27.21 -22.75 -32.16
CA TYR A 493 26.44 -23.77 -32.89
C TYR A 493 27.25 -25.05 -33.15
N TRP A 494 26.65 -26.21 -32.84
CA TRP A 494 27.33 -27.52 -32.91
C TRP A 494 26.52 -28.58 -33.67
N GLU A 495 27.24 -29.45 -34.38
CA GLU A 495 26.68 -30.49 -35.25
C GLU A 495 25.86 -31.54 -34.50
N GLN A 496 26.35 -32.03 -33.36
CA GLN A 496 25.73 -33.12 -32.62
C GLN A 496 25.17 -32.63 -31.27
N PRO A 497 24.34 -33.44 -30.58
CA PRO A 497 24.00 -33.20 -29.19
C PRO A 497 25.26 -33.08 -28.30
N ASP A 498 25.08 -32.50 -27.13
CA ASP A 498 26.09 -32.32 -26.08
C ASP A 498 27.32 -31.50 -26.53
N CYS A 499 27.11 -30.63 -27.54
CA CYS A 499 28.09 -29.70 -28.09
C CYS A 499 29.33 -30.41 -28.62
N ALA A 500 29.09 -31.51 -29.34
CA ALA A 500 30.08 -32.35 -29.99
C ALA A 500 30.00 -32.28 -31.53
N GLY A 501 30.99 -32.86 -32.19
CA GLY A 501 31.11 -32.87 -33.66
C GLY A 501 31.73 -31.58 -34.20
N GLN A 502 31.37 -31.22 -35.43
CA GLN A 502 31.78 -29.97 -36.07
C GLN A 502 31.22 -28.75 -35.34
N TRP A 503 31.98 -27.66 -35.41
CA TRP A 503 31.64 -26.37 -34.80
C TRP A 503 31.43 -25.30 -35.88
N TYR A 504 30.20 -24.81 -36.01
CA TYR A 504 29.79 -23.95 -37.14
C TYR A 504 29.95 -22.45 -36.90
N GLY A 505 30.45 -22.05 -35.73
CA GLY A 505 30.62 -20.64 -35.38
C GLY A 505 29.88 -20.26 -34.10
N TYR A 506 29.86 -18.95 -33.83
CA TYR A 506 29.01 -18.36 -32.80
C TYR A 506 28.54 -16.98 -33.23
N GLU A 507 27.45 -16.56 -32.61
CA GLU A 507 26.90 -15.21 -32.69
C GLU A 507 26.76 -14.62 -31.29
N TYR A 508 26.36 -13.35 -31.24
CA TYR A 508 26.29 -12.56 -30.02
C TYR A 508 24.96 -11.84 -29.89
N THR A 509 24.36 -11.95 -28.71
CA THR A 509 23.17 -11.19 -28.32
C THR A 509 23.37 -10.52 -26.95
N SER A 510 22.32 -9.87 -26.45
CA SER A 510 22.22 -9.28 -25.12
C SER A 510 21.34 -10.12 -24.20
N ARG A 511 21.24 -9.72 -22.92
CA ARG A 511 20.09 -10.07 -22.06
C ARG A 511 18.85 -9.25 -22.49
N ASP A 512 17.67 -9.65 -21.99
CA ASP A 512 16.35 -9.06 -22.31
C ASP A 512 16.13 -8.92 -23.83
N SER A 513 16.43 -9.98 -24.59
CA SER A 513 16.34 -9.99 -26.05
C SER A 513 15.76 -11.29 -26.59
N CYS A 514 14.91 -11.17 -27.60
CA CYS A 514 14.59 -12.27 -28.50
C CYS A 514 15.69 -12.41 -29.55
N PHE A 515 16.31 -13.59 -29.65
CA PHE A 515 17.37 -13.86 -30.62
C PHE A 515 16.98 -14.99 -31.57
N ARG A 516 16.82 -14.67 -32.87
CA ARG A 516 16.65 -15.64 -33.94
C ARG A 516 17.95 -16.42 -34.14
N LEU A 517 17.89 -17.74 -34.14
CA LEU A 517 19.09 -18.58 -34.27
C LEU A 517 19.49 -18.74 -35.75
N TRP A 518 20.80 -18.89 -35.96
CA TRP A 518 21.39 -19.18 -37.27
C TRP A 518 20.68 -20.33 -37.99
N THR A 519 20.41 -20.17 -39.30
CA THR A 519 19.69 -21.17 -40.13
C THR A 519 18.31 -21.57 -39.63
N ASP A 520 17.65 -20.71 -38.84
CA ASP A 520 16.29 -20.91 -38.32
C ASP A 520 16.11 -22.19 -37.48
N GLY A 521 17.19 -22.75 -36.94
CA GLY A 521 17.18 -23.99 -36.15
C GLY A 521 17.59 -25.27 -36.90
N TRP A 522 17.82 -25.21 -38.22
CA TRP A 522 17.87 -26.44 -39.06
C TRP A 522 19.25 -27.06 -39.27
N LYS A 523 20.35 -26.36 -38.99
CA LYS A 523 21.72 -26.84 -39.31
C LYS A 523 22.62 -27.08 -38.09
N PHE A 524 22.05 -27.21 -36.90
CA PHE A 524 22.77 -27.53 -35.66
C PHE A 524 21.85 -28.33 -34.73
N LYS A 525 22.42 -29.18 -33.85
CA LYS A 525 21.65 -30.00 -32.89
C LYS A 525 21.82 -29.56 -31.44
N SER A 526 22.83 -28.75 -31.15
CA SER A 526 23.02 -28.17 -29.82
C SER A 526 23.66 -26.78 -29.87
N LEU A 527 23.44 -26.03 -28.80
CA LEU A 527 23.95 -24.68 -28.57
C LEU A 527 24.88 -24.69 -27.36
N TYR A 528 26.07 -24.11 -27.48
CA TYR A 528 26.90 -23.78 -26.31
C TYR A 528 26.72 -22.31 -25.96
N LEU A 529 26.07 -22.05 -24.83
CA LEU A 529 25.70 -20.73 -24.35
C LEU A 529 26.66 -20.28 -23.26
N SER A 530 27.29 -19.12 -23.41
CA SER A 530 28.31 -18.61 -22.48
C SER A 530 28.30 -17.09 -22.41
N CYS A 531 28.74 -16.53 -21.28
CA CYS A 531 29.07 -15.11 -21.22
C CYS A 531 30.53 -14.93 -21.66
N ALA A 532 30.79 -14.12 -22.68
CA ALA A 532 32.13 -13.93 -23.24
C ALA A 532 32.29 -12.56 -23.90
N SER A 533 33.46 -11.93 -23.79
CA SER A 533 33.76 -10.72 -24.55
C SER A 533 34.18 -11.04 -25.98
N LYS A 534 33.67 -10.27 -26.95
CA LYS A 534 34.10 -10.32 -28.36
C LYS A 534 35.60 -10.06 -28.55
N SER A 535 36.22 -9.32 -27.63
CA SER A 535 37.68 -9.12 -27.59
C SER A 535 38.46 -10.40 -27.31
N ASP A 536 37.82 -11.38 -26.67
CA ASP A 536 38.48 -12.57 -26.17
C ASP A 536 38.35 -13.81 -27.04
N ASP A 537 37.55 -13.70 -28.10
CA ASP A 537 37.21 -14.75 -29.02
C ASP A 537 38.37 -15.32 -29.84
N CYS A 538 38.34 -16.63 -30.02
CA CYS A 538 39.36 -17.35 -30.78
C CYS A 538 39.35 -17.07 -32.29
N VAL A 539 38.22 -16.63 -32.88
CA VAL A 539 38.19 -16.24 -34.31
C VAL A 539 38.84 -14.87 -34.47
N THR A 540 38.45 -13.90 -33.63
CA THR A 540 39.05 -12.56 -33.58
C THR A 540 40.56 -12.62 -33.31
N LYS A 541 41.00 -13.55 -32.45
CA LYS A 541 42.42 -13.83 -32.14
C LYS A 541 43.11 -14.76 -33.16
N GLY A 542 42.41 -15.27 -34.17
CA GLY A 542 42.95 -16.19 -35.19
C GLY A 542 43.38 -17.57 -34.69
N THR A 543 42.97 -17.98 -33.49
CA THR A 543 43.33 -19.25 -32.84
C THR A 543 42.31 -20.37 -33.06
N CYS A 544 41.16 -20.10 -33.69
CA CYS A 544 40.20 -21.10 -34.14
C CYS A 544 39.56 -20.70 -35.47
N LYS A 545 38.96 -21.66 -36.18
CA LYS A 545 38.21 -21.45 -37.42
C LYS A 545 37.00 -22.38 -37.44
N ALA A 546 35.83 -21.84 -37.79
CA ALA A 546 34.60 -22.61 -37.90
C ALA A 546 34.64 -23.59 -39.07
N ASP A 547 33.96 -24.73 -38.90
CA ASP A 547 33.68 -25.69 -39.95
C ASP A 547 32.69 -25.12 -40.97
N PRO A 548 32.68 -25.59 -42.24
CA PRO A 548 31.74 -25.14 -43.25
C PRO A 548 30.28 -25.42 -42.88
N GLU A 549 29.39 -24.50 -43.24
CA GLU A 549 27.94 -24.70 -43.09
C GLU A 549 27.44 -25.98 -43.80
N PRO A 550 26.61 -26.82 -43.15
CA PRO A 550 26.01 -27.98 -43.79
C PRO A 550 25.21 -27.64 -45.06
N THR A 551 25.40 -28.42 -46.12
CA THR A 551 24.69 -28.23 -47.40
C THR A 551 23.23 -28.70 -47.37
N LYS A 552 22.83 -29.39 -46.31
CA LYS A 552 21.47 -29.85 -46.00
C LYS A 552 21.18 -29.57 -44.53
N SER A 553 19.92 -29.55 -44.13
CA SER A 553 19.57 -29.62 -42.72
C SER A 553 20.14 -30.90 -42.10
N ILE A 554 20.60 -30.79 -40.85
CA ILE A 554 20.97 -31.94 -39.99
C ILE A 554 19.94 -32.18 -38.88
N CYS A 555 18.88 -31.36 -38.93
CA CYS A 555 17.57 -31.47 -38.31
C CYS A 555 16.48 -31.63 -39.40
#